data_AF-A5CS93-F1
#
_entry.id   AF-A5CS93-F1
#
_cell.length_a   1.000
_cell.length_b   1.000
_cell.length_c   1.000
_cell.angle_alpha   90.00
_cell.angle_beta   90.00
_cell.angle_gamma   90.00
#
_symmetry.space_group_name_H-M   'P 1'
#
loop_
_entity.id
_entity.type
_entity.pdbx_description
1 polymer ?
#
loop_
_entity_poly.entity_id
_entity_poly.type
_entity_poly.pdbx_seq_one_letter_code
_entity_poly.pdbx_strand_id
1 'polypeptide(L)'
;MRAWSMTASDDIPRPDLELRWPTVMTHDADPEAPVVDVVNVGAERWVPREGDAFLAFGAFTERGAPAPGIPFAFAGGQRGAVALDPGDRARVPVAIPAGDWAALRPGPHDLHVALVGPSARTAGPLRVGITAEAIARRSRVATSGRPPTDADPRRSYDARIAWLRTRVAAADALGPLVAELAGVASRAEAVERIRGLLDLDEEHAQLLLRTQLQELLHHSAEATRREVAEAVMRRDALGPEPAEHPDPS
;
A
#
# COMPACT_ATOMS: atom_id res chain seq x y z
N MET A 1 8.48 48.02 7.90
CA MET A 1 8.74 47.43 9.23
C MET A 1 7.55 46.57 9.62
N ARG A 2 7.73 45.25 9.60
CA ARG A 2 6.97 44.13 10.21
C ARG A 2 7.10 42.91 9.29
N ALA A 3 8.26 42.26 9.42
CA ALA A 3 8.45 40.91 8.92
C ALA A 3 7.63 39.96 9.80
N TRP A 4 6.69 39.24 9.19
CA TRP A 4 6.11 38.07 9.83
C TRP A 4 7.10 36.94 9.63
N SER A 5 7.74 36.51 10.71
CA SER A 5 8.49 35.26 10.74
C SER A 5 7.48 34.13 10.60
N MET A 6 7.43 33.51 9.43
CA MET A 6 6.93 32.14 9.30
C MET A 6 7.90 31.27 10.09
N THR A 7 7.49 30.87 11.29
CA THR A 7 8.09 29.76 12.02
C THR A 7 8.17 28.57 11.07
N ALA A 8 9.41 28.17 10.78
CA ALA A 8 9.71 26.88 10.21
C ALA A 8 8.86 25.83 10.94
N SER A 9 8.11 25.03 10.19
CA SER A 9 7.54 23.80 10.73
C SER A 9 8.72 23.02 11.31
N ASP A 10 8.71 22.79 12.62
CA ASP A 10 9.68 21.94 13.32
C ASP A 10 9.64 20.54 12.69
N ASP A 11 10.44 20.32 11.65
CA ASP A 11 10.77 18.98 11.18
C ASP A 11 11.84 18.44 12.13
N ILE A 12 11.39 18.10 13.35
CA ILE A 12 12.24 17.44 14.33
C ILE A 12 12.82 16.20 13.62
N PRO A 13 14.16 16.10 13.51
CA PRO A 13 14.81 14.98 12.84
C PRO A 13 14.26 13.67 13.41
N ARG A 14 13.68 12.83 12.55
CA ARG A 14 13.18 11.53 13.02
C ARG A 14 14.38 10.62 13.32
N PRO A 15 14.28 9.76 14.35
CA PRO A 15 15.28 8.72 14.57
C PRO A 15 15.41 7.84 13.31
N ASP A 16 16.64 7.52 12.95
CA ASP A 16 16.93 6.71 11.78
C ASP A 16 16.34 5.30 11.94
N LEU A 17 15.55 4.87 10.95
CA LEU A 17 15.12 3.50 10.81
C LEU A 17 16.00 2.76 9.79
N GLU A 18 16.23 1.48 10.04
CA GLU A 18 16.98 0.61 9.14
C GLU A 18 16.22 -0.70 8.92
N LEU A 19 16.13 -1.12 7.66
CA LEU A 19 15.64 -2.45 7.31
C LEU A 19 16.77 -3.45 7.44
N ARG A 20 16.52 -4.55 8.15
CA ARG A 20 17.47 -5.66 8.30
C ARG A 20 16.80 -6.99 8.02
N TRP A 21 17.47 -7.83 7.25
CA TRP A 21 17.05 -9.22 7.12
C TRP A 21 17.34 -9.97 8.43
N PRO A 22 16.33 -10.57 9.06
CA PRO A 22 16.55 -11.33 10.27
C PRO A 22 17.38 -12.59 9.98
N THR A 23 18.12 -13.07 10.98
CA THR A 23 19.03 -14.22 10.82
C THR A 23 18.34 -15.48 10.27
N VAL A 24 17.07 -15.67 10.60
CA VAL A 24 16.24 -16.77 10.04
C VAL A 24 16.13 -16.69 8.52
N MET A 25 16.07 -15.48 7.95
CA MET A 25 16.04 -15.29 6.50
C MET A 25 17.41 -15.44 5.85
N THR A 26 18.51 -15.23 6.59
CA THR A 26 19.85 -15.35 6.00
C THR A 26 20.40 -16.79 6.00
N HIS A 27 19.78 -17.71 6.74
CA HIS A 27 20.21 -19.11 6.85
C HIS A 27 19.19 -20.10 6.29
N ASP A 28 17.90 -19.94 6.63
CA ASP A 28 16.80 -20.85 6.27
C ASP A 28 15.61 -20.06 5.68
N ALA A 29 15.87 -19.11 4.77
CA ALA A 29 14.81 -18.30 4.18
C ALA A 29 13.78 -19.18 3.45
N ASP A 30 12.52 -19.07 3.87
CA ASP A 30 11.39 -19.39 3.01
C ASP A 30 11.14 -18.20 2.08
N PRO A 31 11.46 -18.30 0.78
CA PRO A 31 11.23 -17.21 -0.17
C PRO A 31 9.74 -16.94 -0.37
N GLU A 32 8.85 -17.86 0.02
CA GLU A 32 7.41 -17.66 -0.06
C GLU A 32 6.87 -16.84 1.12
N ALA A 33 7.54 -16.78 2.27
CA ALA A 33 7.06 -16.03 3.43
C ALA A 33 8.12 -15.04 3.98
N PRO A 34 8.65 -14.14 3.15
CA PRO A 34 9.72 -13.25 3.57
C PRO A 34 9.26 -12.26 4.64
N VAL A 35 10.16 -11.98 5.56
CA VAL A 35 9.99 -11.00 6.64
C VAL A 35 11.24 -10.13 6.74
N VAL A 36 11.04 -8.85 7.09
CA VAL A 36 12.13 -7.89 7.35
C VAL A 36 11.94 -7.29 8.74
N ASP A 37 13.04 -7.01 9.43
CA ASP A 37 13.01 -6.28 10.69
C ASP A 37 13.18 -4.77 10.39
N VAL A 38 12.24 -3.94 10.83
CA VAL A 38 12.38 -2.48 10.90
C VAL A 38 12.99 -2.16 12.25
N VAL A 39 14.23 -1.64 12.25
CA VAL A 39 15.01 -1.41 13.47
C VAL A 39 15.19 0.09 13.70
N ASN A 40 14.93 0.55 14.92
CA ASN A 40 15.33 1.89 15.31
C ASN A 40 16.82 1.90 15.64
N VAL A 41 17.60 2.57 14.80
CA VAL A 41 19.06 2.72 14.96
C VAL A 41 19.45 4.13 15.41
N GLY A 42 18.47 5.01 15.59
CA GLY A 42 18.65 6.32 16.20
C GLY A 42 18.85 6.25 17.71
N ALA A 43 19.31 7.37 18.28
CA ALA A 43 19.54 7.50 19.73
C ALA A 43 18.24 7.77 20.53
N GLU A 44 17.14 8.10 19.86
CA GLU A 44 15.87 8.46 20.47
C GLU A 44 14.75 7.48 20.08
N ARG A 45 13.69 7.41 20.89
CA ARG A 45 12.52 6.57 20.61
C ARG A 45 11.84 7.05 19.33
N TRP A 46 11.63 6.12 18.40
CA TRP A 46 10.83 6.36 17.21
C TRP A 46 9.34 6.21 17.56
N VAL A 47 8.57 7.26 17.31
CA VAL A 47 7.12 7.30 17.58
C VAL A 47 6.37 7.46 16.26
N PRO A 48 5.42 6.56 15.93
CA PRO A 48 4.58 6.68 14.74
C PRO A 48 3.84 8.01 14.73
N ARG A 49 3.87 8.71 13.60
CA ARG A 49 2.97 9.82 13.31
C ARG A 49 1.72 9.32 12.59
N GLU A 50 0.71 10.16 12.52
CA GLU A 50 -0.51 9.86 11.77
C GLU A 50 -0.18 9.48 10.31
N GLY A 51 -0.72 8.34 9.85
CA GLY A 51 -0.46 7.80 8.51
C GLY A 51 0.79 6.93 8.39
N ASP A 52 1.66 6.87 9.42
CA ASP A 52 2.80 5.95 9.39
C ASP A 52 2.32 4.50 9.51
N ALA A 53 2.75 3.68 8.55
CA ALA A 53 2.52 2.24 8.56
C ALA A 53 3.83 1.52 8.25
N PHE A 54 4.00 0.33 8.82
CA PHE A 54 5.10 -0.54 8.44
C PHE A 54 4.63 -1.51 7.35
N LEU A 55 4.69 -1.05 6.11
CA LEU A 55 4.33 -1.82 4.92
C LEU A 55 5.59 -2.12 4.11
N ALA A 56 6.03 -3.38 4.12
CA ALA A 56 7.20 -3.81 3.38
C ALA A 56 6.79 -4.51 2.08
N PHE A 57 7.37 -4.10 0.97
CA PHE A 57 7.16 -4.71 -0.34
C PHE A 57 8.46 -5.24 -0.90
N GLY A 58 8.38 -6.40 -1.55
CA GLY A 58 9.52 -7.08 -2.11
C GLY A 58 9.38 -7.30 -3.59
N ALA A 59 10.53 -7.34 -4.26
CA ALA A 59 10.63 -7.72 -5.66
C ALA A 59 11.90 -8.55 -5.87
N PHE A 60 11.80 -9.53 -6.75
CA PHE A 60 12.91 -10.38 -7.10
C PHE A 60 13.64 -9.85 -8.34
N THR A 61 14.95 -10.05 -8.37
CA THR A 61 15.76 -9.89 -9.57
C THR A 61 16.66 -11.09 -9.78
N GLU A 62 17.17 -11.23 -11.01
CA GLU A 62 18.36 -12.02 -11.22
C GLU A 62 19.49 -11.53 -10.31
N ARG A 63 20.37 -12.45 -9.94
CA ARG A 63 21.47 -12.16 -9.03
C ARG A 63 22.38 -11.06 -9.60
N GLY A 64 22.64 -10.03 -8.79
CA GLY A 64 23.51 -8.91 -9.14
C GLY A 64 22.92 -7.93 -10.16
N ALA A 65 21.68 -8.12 -10.58
CA ALA A 65 20.96 -7.12 -11.36
C ALA A 65 20.65 -5.87 -10.50
N PRO A 66 20.49 -4.69 -11.10
CA PRO A 66 20.10 -3.49 -10.37
C PRO A 66 18.80 -3.68 -9.59
N ALA A 67 18.67 -2.99 -8.46
CA ALA A 67 17.43 -2.99 -7.69
C ALA A 67 16.25 -2.56 -8.58
N PRO A 68 15.13 -3.31 -8.58
CA PRO A 68 13.99 -2.99 -9.42
C PRO A 68 13.24 -1.80 -8.81
N GLY A 69 12.50 -1.06 -9.64
CA GLY A 69 11.44 -0.21 -9.12
C GLY A 69 10.37 -1.13 -8.52
N ILE A 70 10.09 -1.02 -7.22
CA ILE A 70 9.08 -1.84 -6.54
C ILE A 70 7.73 -1.09 -6.61
N PRO A 71 6.76 -1.54 -7.42
CA PRO A 71 5.45 -0.92 -7.47
C PRO A 71 4.63 -1.32 -6.22
N PHE A 72 4.13 -0.32 -5.48
CA PHE A 72 3.36 -0.54 -4.24
C PHE A 72 1.94 0.02 -4.31
N ALA A 73 1.35 0.07 -5.51
CA ALA A 73 -0.05 0.45 -5.65
C ALA A 73 -0.92 -0.67 -5.04
N PHE A 74 -1.48 -0.41 -3.85
CA PHE A 74 -2.39 -1.27 -3.08
C PHE A 74 -1.76 -2.44 -2.30
N ALA A 75 -1.32 -2.15 -1.06
CA ALA A 75 -1.60 -3.09 0.04
C ALA A 75 -2.78 -2.55 0.85
N GLY A 76 -3.95 -3.16 0.68
CA GLY A 76 -5.01 -3.06 1.68
C GLY A 76 -4.61 -3.84 2.92
N GLY A 77 -4.62 -3.18 4.07
CA GLY A 77 -4.29 -3.78 5.37
C GLY A 77 -3.41 -2.87 6.22
N GLN A 78 -4.02 -1.88 6.88
CA GLN A 78 -3.32 -1.12 7.91
C GLN A 78 -2.91 -2.04 9.05
N ARG A 79 -1.63 -2.41 9.11
CA ARG A 79 -0.95 -2.58 10.39
C ARG A 79 -0.27 -1.26 10.67
N GLY A 80 -0.87 -0.46 11.56
CA GLY A 80 -0.27 0.80 12.00
C GLY A 80 1.17 0.57 12.48
N ALA A 81 2.07 1.51 12.18
CA ALA A 81 3.42 1.42 12.70
C ALA A 81 3.40 1.44 14.25
N VAL A 82 4.38 0.80 14.86
CA VAL A 82 4.53 0.73 16.32
C VAL A 82 5.72 1.55 16.77
N ALA A 83 5.65 2.11 17.98
CA ALA A 83 6.79 2.80 18.56
C ALA A 83 7.94 1.84 18.84
N LEU A 84 9.17 2.29 18.60
CA LEU A 84 10.40 1.51 18.78
C LEU A 84 11.38 2.31 19.62
N ASP A 85 11.79 1.78 20.77
CA ASP A 85 12.90 2.36 21.53
C ASP A 85 14.23 2.11 20.77
N PRO A 86 15.33 2.84 21.07
CA PRO A 86 16.62 2.60 20.43
C PRO A 86 17.07 1.14 20.53
N GLY A 87 17.34 0.51 19.38
CA GLY A 87 17.71 -0.91 19.28
C GLY A 87 16.52 -1.88 19.17
N ASP A 88 15.28 -1.43 19.41
CA ASP A 88 14.09 -2.24 19.20
C ASP A 88 13.84 -2.48 17.71
N ARG A 89 13.07 -3.53 17.44
CA ARG A 89 12.67 -3.91 16.10
C ARG A 89 11.22 -4.36 16.02
N ALA A 90 10.57 -4.00 14.92
CA ALA A 90 9.31 -4.60 14.49
C ALA A 90 9.57 -5.54 13.32
N ARG A 91 9.09 -6.78 13.41
CA ARG A 91 9.13 -7.72 12.29
C ARG A 91 7.93 -7.54 11.40
N VAL A 92 8.16 -7.33 10.11
CA VAL A 92 7.15 -6.98 9.12
C VAL A 92 7.20 -8.01 7.99
N PRO A 93 6.06 -8.63 7.62
CA PRO A 93 6.01 -9.48 6.44
C PRO A 93 6.19 -8.65 5.17
N VAL A 94 6.96 -9.19 4.22
CA VAL A 94 7.23 -8.56 2.93
C VAL A 94 6.20 -9.06 1.92
N ALA A 95 5.38 -8.15 1.41
CA ALA A 95 4.42 -8.45 0.37
C ALA A 95 5.12 -8.49 -1.00
N ILE A 96 4.98 -9.60 -1.72
CA ILE A 96 5.47 -9.73 -3.10
C ILE A 96 4.24 -9.85 -4.01
N PRO A 97 4.08 -8.96 -5.01
CA PRO A 97 2.99 -9.05 -5.96
C PRO A 97 2.92 -10.41 -6.65
N ALA A 98 1.70 -10.92 -6.86
CA ALA A 98 1.51 -12.23 -7.49
C ALA A 98 2.06 -12.28 -8.94
N GLY A 99 2.02 -11.16 -9.66
CA GLY A 99 2.59 -11.03 -11.01
C GLY A 99 4.11 -11.25 -11.04
N ASP A 100 4.83 -10.84 -9.98
CA ASP A 100 6.28 -11.00 -9.90
C ASP A 100 6.66 -12.48 -9.83
N TRP A 101 5.86 -13.33 -9.18
CA TRP A 101 6.08 -14.77 -9.12
C TRP A 101 5.91 -15.46 -10.48
N ALA A 102 4.98 -14.98 -11.31
CA ALA A 102 4.70 -15.59 -12.61
C ALA A 102 5.85 -15.41 -13.62
N ALA A 103 6.65 -14.35 -13.46
CA ALA A 103 7.79 -14.05 -14.33
C ALA A 103 9.08 -14.80 -13.93
N LEU A 104 9.10 -15.46 -12.77
CA LEU A 104 10.31 -16.09 -12.23
C LEU A 104 10.68 -17.38 -12.96
N ARG A 105 11.99 -17.66 -12.94
CA ARG A 105 12.54 -18.98 -13.26
C ARG A 105 13.08 -19.62 -11.98
N PRO A 106 13.10 -20.96 -11.87
CA PRO A 106 13.79 -21.61 -10.77
C PRO A 106 15.28 -21.26 -10.77
N GLY A 107 15.86 -20.99 -9.59
CA GLY A 107 17.28 -20.66 -9.44
C GLY A 107 17.56 -19.57 -8.42
N PRO A 108 18.82 -19.11 -8.32
CA PRO A 108 19.23 -18.07 -7.39
C PRO A 108 18.70 -16.70 -7.81
N HIS A 109 18.07 -16.00 -6.87
CA HIS A 109 17.54 -14.65 -7.05
C HIS A 109 17.97 -13.76 -5.88
N ASP A 110 17.96 -12.45 -6.14
CA ASP A 110 18.09 -11.43 -5.11
C ASP A 110 16.69 -10.88 -4.81
N LEU A 111 16.29 -10.93 -3.54
CA LEU A 111 15.07 -10.31 -3.04
C LEU A 111 15.42 -8.92 -2.48
N HIS A 112 14.84 -7.90 -3.10
CA HIS A 112 14.93 -6.51 -2.65
C HIS A 112 13.69 -6.16 -1.82
N VAL A 113 13.84 -5.22 -0.89
CA VAL A 113 12.73 -4.76 -0.04
C VAL A 113 12.74 -3.25 0.10
N ALA A 114 11.55 -2.66 0.06
CA ALA A 114 11.32 -1.27 0.39
C ALA A 114 10.22 -1.15 1.45
N LEU A 115 10.35 -0.14 2.31
CA LEU A 115 9.31 0.26 3.26
C LEU A 115 8.53 1.43 2.67
N VAL A 116 7.20 1.32 2.66
CA VAL A 116 6.32 2.41 2.26
C VAL A 116 5.90 3.19 3.50
N GLY A 117 6.03 4.52 3.45
CA GLY A 117 5.74 5.42 4.56
C GLY A 117 7.02 6.03 5.12
N PRO A 118 7.48 5.65 6.32
CA PRO A 118 8.65 6.27 6.92
C PRO A 118 9.92 5.94 6.16
N SER A 119 10.77 6.95 5.96
CA SER A 119 12.10 6.77 5.39
C SER A 119 12.91 5.80 6.26
N ALA A 120 13.33 4.69 5.67
CA ALA A 120 14.24 3.73 6.28
C ALA A 120 15.39 3.47 5.33
N ARG A 121 16.60 3.27 5.88
CA ARG A 121 17.71 2.76 5.08
C ARG A 121 17.37 1.35 4.61
N THR A 122 17.50 1.12 3.31
CA THR A 122 17.16 -0.17 2.70
C THR A 122 18.11 -1.25 3.17
N ALA A 123 17.59 -2.46 3.35
CA ALA A 123 18.43 -3.62 3.51
C ALA A 123 19.13 -3.88 2.17
N GLY A 124 20.38 -4.34 2.19
CA GLY A 124 20.98 -4.96 1.00
C GLY A 124 20.12 -6.15 0.53
N PRO A 125 20.24 -6.60 -0.74
CA PRO A 125 19.42 -7.70 -1.25
C PRO A 125 19.63 -8.99 -0.44
N LEU A 126 18.54 -9.72 -0.20
CA LEU A 126 18.58 -11.05 0.37
C LEU A 126 18.74 -12.09 -0.74
N ARG A 127 19.77 -12.92 -0.65
CA ARG A 127 19.97 -14.02 -1.59
C ARG A 127 19.05 -15.17 -1.25
N VAL A 128 18.25 -15.61 -2.21
CA VAL A 128 17.31 -16.72 -2.04
C VAL A 128 17.35 -17.69 -3.21
N GLY A 129 17.03 -18.95 -2.95
CA GLY A 129 16.81 -19.96 -3.98
C GLY A 129 15.32 -20.10 -4.28
N ILE A 130 14.90 -19.78 -5.50
CA ILE A 130 13.51 -19.97 -5.95
C ILE A 130 13.39 -21.35 -6.58
N THR A 131 12.43 -22.16 -6.11
CA THR A 131 12.16 -23.49 -6.67
C THR A 131 10.99 -23.44 -7.67
N ALA A 132 10.95 -24.40 -8.59
CA ALA A 132 9.80 -24.55 -9.50
C ALA A 132 8.49 -24.81 -8.73
N GLU A 133 8.57 -25.49 -7.60
CA GLU A 133 7.42 -25.81 -6.75
C GLU A 133 6.86 -24.55 -6.06
N ALA A 134 7.73 -23.68 -5.56
CA ALA A 134 7.35 -22.39 -4.97
C ALA A 134 6.66 -21.49 -6.00
N ILE A 135 7.23 -21.40 -7.21
CA ILE A 135 6.61 -20.69 -8.34
C ILE A 135 5.22 -21.28 -8.62
N ALA A 136 5.10 -22.60 -8.75
CA ALA A 136 3.81 -23.24 -9.05
C ALA A 136 2.75 -22.98 -7.96
N ARG A 137 3.11 -23.03 -6.68
CA ARG A 137 2.21 -22.71 -5.57
C ARG A 137 1.72 -21.27 -5.63
N ARG A 138 2.64 -20.31 -5.78
CA ARG A 138 2.31 -18.89 -5.81
C ARG A 138 1.56 -18.48 -7.09
N SER A 139 1.90 -19.08 -8.24
CA SER A 139 1.17 -18.89 -9.48
C SER A 139 -0.25 -19.45 -9.42
N ARG A 140 -0.51 -20.59 -8.74
CA ARG A 140 -1.88 -21.11 -8.56
C ARG A 140 -2.78 -20.16 -7.76
N VAL A 141 -2.24 -19.48 -6.75
CA VAL A 141 -2.96 -18.42 -6.02
C VAL A 141 -3.23 -17.21 -6.92
N ALA A 142 -2.34 -16.92 -7.88
CA ALA A 142 -2.55 -15.88 -8.89
C ALA A 142 -3.58 -16.29 -9.98
N THR A 143 -3.67 -17.59 -10.32
CA THR A 143 -4.47 -18.11 -11.45
C THR A 143 -5.98 -18.17 -11.17
N SER A 144 -6.45 -17.77 -9.98
CA SER A 144 -7.89 -17.46 -9.80
C SER A 144 -8.28 -16.14 -10.48
N GLY A 145 -7.33 -15.39 -11.04
CA GLY A 145 -7.54 -14.26 -11.94
C GLY A 145 -6.96 -14.54 -13.34
N ARG A 146 -7.69 -14.11 -14.37
CA ARG A 146 -7.24 -14.08 -15.77
C ARG A 146 -5.88 -13.36 -15.89
N PRO A 147 -4.98 -13.74 -16.84
CA PRO A 147 -3.74 -13.02 -17.07
C PRO A 147 -3.98 -11.53 -17.27
N PRO A 148 -3.13 -10.64 -16.71
CA PRO A 148 -3.30 -9.20 -16.87
C PRO A 148 -3.27 -8.81 -18.35
N THR A 149 -4.31 -8.16 -18.84
CA THR A 149 -4.33 -7.51 -20.15
C THR A 149 -3.86 -6.07 -20.03
N ASP A 150 -3.51 -5.42 -21.15
CA ASP A 150 -3.16 -3.99 -21.16
C ASP A 150 -4.29 -3.08 -20.62
N ALA A 151 -5.53 -3.60 -20.55
CA ALA A 151 -6.66 -2.93 -19.92
C ALA A 151 -6.62 -2.99 -18.38
N ASP A 152 -5.87 -3.90 -17.76
CA ASP A 152 -5.86 -4.10 -16.31
C ASP A 152 -5.14 -3.00 -15.52
N PRO A 153 -4.01 -2.42 -15.97
CA PRO A 153 -3.46 -1.21 -15.37
C PRO A 153 -4.47 -0.05 -15.40
N ARG A 154 -5.19 0.13 -16.52
CA ARG A 154 -6.20 1.18 -16.67
C ARG A 154 -7.38 0.95 -15.73
N ARG A 155 -7.95 -0.26 -15.70
CA ARG A 155 -9.00 -0.68 -14.76
C ARG A 155 -8.59 -0.50 -13.31
N SER A 156 -7.34 -0.83 -12.97
CA SER A 156 -6.81 -0.64 -11.62
C SER A 156 -6.77 0.85 -11.24
N TYR A 157 -6.33 1.72 -12.15
CA TYR A 157 -6.41 3.15 -11.92
C TYR A 157 -7.84 3.66 -11.83
N ASP A 158 -8.77 3.17 -12.65
CA ASP A 158 -10.17 3.57 -12.58
C ASP A 158 -10.82 3.16 -11.24
N ALA A 159 -10.56 1.94 -10.76
CA ALA A 159 -11.00 1.50 -9.43
C ALA A 159 -10.37 2.35 -8.31
N ARG A 160 -9.08 2.70 -8.43
CA ARG A 160 -8.40 3.61 -7.48
C ARG A 160 -9.03 4.99 -7.48
N ILE A 161 -9.27 5.56 -8.65
CA ILE A 161 -9.88 6.88 -8.81
C ILE A 161 -11.28 6.87 -8.21
N ALA A 162 -12.07 5.82 -8.45
CA ALA A 162 -13.39 5.65 -7.87
C ALA A 162 -13.32 5.66 -6.33
N TRP A 163 -12.45 4.84 -5.73
CA TRP A 163 -12.30 4.80 -4.27
C TRP A 163 -11.82 6.14 -3.67
N LEU A 164 -10.80 6.76 -4.25
CA LEU A 164 -10.30 8.05 -3.76
C LEU A 164 -11.38 9.15 -3.86
N ARG A 165 -12.21 9.12 -4.91
CA ARG A 165 -13.36 10.03 -5.04
C ARG A 165 -14.42 9.75 -3.99
N THR A 166 -14.72 8.48 -3.68
CA THR A 166 -15.62 8.11 -2.57
C THR A 166 -15.13 8.69 -1.23
N ARG A 167 -13.83 8.60 -0.94
CA ARG A 167 -13.24 9.19 0.27
C ARG A 167 -13.37 10.72 0.31
N VAL A 168 -13.15 11.40 -0.81
CA VAL A 168 -13.35 12.85 -0.90
C VAL A 168 -14.82 13.21 -0.69
N ALA A 169 -15.75 12.49 -1.32
CA ALA A 169 -17.19 12.71 -1.13
C ALA A 169 -17.63 12.49 0.34
N ALA A 170 -17.10 11.45 0.98
CA ALA A 170 -17.35 11.18 2.39
C ALA A 170 -16.78 12.26 3.32
N ALA A 171 -15.60 12.79 3.00
CA ALA A 171 -15.00 13.91 3.74
C ALA A 171 -15.83 15.20 3.59
N ASP A 172 -16.32 15.48 2.38
CA ASP A 172 -17.19 16.64 2.11
C ASP A 172 -18.56 16.51 2.79
N ALA A 173 -19.05 15.27 2.96
CA ALA A 173 -20.28 14.94 3.66
C ALA A 173 -20.06 14.49 5.12
N LEU A 174 -18.92 14.80 5.74
CA LEU A 174 -18.54 14.21 7.03
C LEU A 174 -19.56 14.49 8.14
N GLY A 175 -20.10 15.70 8.22
CA GLY A 175 -21.14 16.06 9.20
C GLY A 175 -22.41 15.22 9.05
N PRO A 176 -23.06 15.23 7.87
CA PRO A 176 -24.18 14.35 7.57
C PRO A 176 -23.90 12.85 7.79
N LEU A 177 -22.71 12.38 7.41
CA LEU A 177 -22.28 10.99 7.56
C LEU A 177 -22.24 10.57 9.03
N VAL A 178 -21.63 11.38 9.90
CA VAL A 178 -21.61 11.12 11.35
C VAL A 178 -23.02 11.16 11.93
N ALA A 179 -23.88 12.08 11.48
CA ALA A 179 -25.26 12.18 11.96
C ALA A 179 -26.10 10.93 11.62
N GLU A 180 -26.00 10.42 10.39
CA GLU A 180 -26.68 9.18 9.98
C GLU A 180 -26.17 7.95 10.76
N LEU A 181 -24.89 7.92 11.12
CA LEU A 181 -24.26 6.79 11.80
C LEU A 181 -24.41 6.82 13.33
N ALA A 182 -24.70 7.97 13.94
CA ALA A 182 -24.69 8.13 15.41
C ALA A 182 -25.72 7.25 16.15
N GLY A 183 -26.75 6.75 15.48
CA GLY A 183 -27.85 5.98 16.08
C GLY A 183 -28.09 4.59 15.50
N VAL A 184 -27.22 4.10 14.60
CA VAL A 184 -27.44 2.80 13.93
C VAL A 184 -27.26 1.63 14.91
N ALA A 185 -28.17 0.66 14.85
CA ALA A 185 -28.19 -0.48 15.77
C ALA A 185 -27.30 -1.65 15.28
N SER A 186 -26.87 -1.62 14.01
CA SER A 186 -26.10 -2.70 13.41
C SER A 186 -25.15 -2.22 12.31
N ARG A 187 -24.16 -3.06 12.01
CA ARG A 187 -23.22 -2.83 10.90
C ARG A 187 -23.93 -2.86 9.53
N ALA A 188 -24.91 -3.73 9.35
CA ALA A 188 -25.69 -3.80 8.11
C ALA A 188 -26.48 -2.50 7.88
N GLU A 189 -27.12 -1.98 8.94
CA GLU A 189 -27.82 -0.71 8.88
C GLU A 189 -26.86 0.45 8.58
N ALA A 190 -25.69 0.49 9.22
CA ALA A 190 -24.65 1.49 8.93
C ALA A 190 -24.24 1.50 7.45
N VAL A 191 -24.04 0.32 6.85
CA VAL A 191 -23.72 0.19 5.43
C VAL A 191 -24.86 0.74 4.56
N GLU A 192 -26.11 0.38 4.84
CA GLU A 192 -27.26 0.90 4.08
C GLU A 192 -27.40 2.43 4.18
N ARG A 193 -27.16 3.02 5.36
CA ARG A 193 -27.16 4.49 5.51
C ARG A 193 -26.06 5.16 4.69
N ILE A 194 -24.86 4.59 4.69
CA ILE A 194 -23.74 5.09 3.89
C ILE A 194 -24.05 5.03 2.39
N ARG A 195 -24.60 3.91 1.92
CA ARG A 195 -25.01 3.72 0.53
C ARG A 195 -26.01 4.79 0.10
N GLY A 196 -27.05 5.01 0.90
CA GLY A 196 -28.10 6.00 0.61
C GLY A 196 -27.59 7.44 0.62
N LEU A 197 -26.70 7.78 1.56
CA LEU A 197 -26.17 9.14 1.70
C LEU A 197 -25.22 9.53 0.56
N LEU A 198 -24.38 8.60 0.10
CA LEU A 198 -23.28 8.87 -0.83
C LEU A 198 -23.48 8.24 -2.22
N ASP A 199 -24.62 7.60 -2.47
CA ASP A 199 -24.93 6.84 -3.70
C ASP A 199 -23.83 5.83 -4.05
N LEU A 200 -23.47 5.00 -3.07
CA LEU A 200 -22.41 4.00 -3.18
C LEU A 200 -22.97 2.59 -3.33
N ASP A 201 -22.21 1.73 -4.00
CA ASP A 201 -22.43 0.29 -3.90
C ASP A 201 -22.08 -0.24 -2.48
N GLU A 202 -22.47 -1.48 -2.23
CA GLU A 202 -22.27 -2.11 -0.93
C GLU A 202 -20.78 -2.27 -0.57
N GLU A 203 -19.92 -2.57 -1.55
CA GLU A 203 -18.50 -2.80 -1.33
C GLU A 203 -17.79 -1.51 -0.86
N HIS A 204 -18.02 -0.41 -1.58
CA HIS A 204 -17.47 0.90 -1.22
C HIS A 204 -18.03 1.41 0.10
N ALA A 205 -19.31 1.17 0.40
CA ALA A 205 -19.89 1.54 1.68
C ALA A 205 -19.31 0.73 2.86
N GLN A 206 -19.10 -0.58 2.68
CA GLN A 206 -18.43 -1.42 3.67
C GLN A 206 -16.97 -1.00 3.91
N LEU A 207 -16.27 -0.60 2.85
CA LEU A 207 -14.90 -0.10 2.94
C LEU A 207 -14.86 1.24 3.67
N LEU A 208 -15.75 2.16 3.33
CA LEU A 208 -15.85 3.47 3.99
C LEU A 208 -16.19 3.36 5.48
N LEU A 209 -17.05 2.43 5.86
CA LEU A 209 -17.36 2.18 7.28
C LEU A 209 -16.14 1.76 8.10
N ARG A 210 -15.11 1.19 7.46
CA ARG A 210 -13.85 0.81 8.11
C ARG A 210 -12.78 1.90 8.04
N THR A 211 -13.03 2.98 7.29
CA THR A 211 -12.10 4.11 7.16
C THR A 211 -12.01 4.86 8.48
N GLN A 212 -10.79 5.23 8.87
CA GLN A 212 -10.57 5.95 10.12
C GLN A 212 -10.97 7.43 9.96
N LEU A 213 -11.55 8.04 11.00
CA LEU A 213 -12.10 9.41 10.93
C LEU A 213 -11.07 10.44 10.44
N GLN A 214 -9.81 10.27 10.85
CA GLN A 214 -8.74 11.19 10.49
C GLN A 214 -8.42 11.20 8.99
N GLU A 215 -8.72 10.11 8.28
CA GLU A 215 -8.58 10.02 6.83
C GLU A 215 -9.66 10.80 6.07
N LEU A 216 -10.70 11.27 6.77
CA LEU A 216 -11.80 12.09 6.24
C LEU A 216 -11.70 13.56 6.71
N LEU A 217 -10.71 13.91 7.52
CA LEU A 217 -10.49 15.29 7.94
C LEU A 217 -10.06 16.15 6.75
N HIS A 218 -10.32 17.46 6.85
CA HIS A 218 -10.11 18.41 5.76
C HIS A 218 -8.71 18.36 5.14
N HIS A 219 -7.65 18.27 5.95
CA HIS A 219 -6.27 18.21 5.46
C HIS A 219 -5.95 16.89 4.71
N SER A 220 -6.49 15.77 5.19
CA SER A 220 -6.38 14.46 4.54
C SER A 220 -7.19 14.41 3.24
N ALA A 221 -8.36 15.08 3.21
CA ALA A 221 -9.17 15.20 2.01
C ALA A 221 -8.46 15.99 0.90
N GLU A 222 -7.77 17.09 1.24
CA GLU A 222 -6.95 17.84 0.29
C GLU A 222 -5.78 17.02 -0.26
N ALA A 223 -5.11 16.22 0.59
CA ALA A 223 -4.12 15.26 0.11
C ALA A 223 -4.73 14.22 -0.85
N THR A 224 -5.89 13.67 -0.49
CA THR A 224 -6.63 12.69 -1.30
C THR A 224 -7.05 13.29 -2.65
N ARG A 225 -7.47 14.55 -2.72
CA ARG A 225 -7.77 15.25 -3.99
C ARG A 225 -6.56 15.35 -4.91
N ARG A 226 -5.38 15.62 -4.37
CA ARG A 226 -4.13 15.62 -5.15
C ARG A 226 -3.81 14.22 -5.68
N GLU A 227 -4.00 13.18 -4.88
CA GLU A 227 -3.84 11.79 -5.32
C GLU A 227 -4.83 11.40 -6.42
N VAL A 228 -6.09 11.88 -6.37
CA VAL A 228 -7.06 11.71 -7.47
C VAL A 228 -6.53 12.30 -8.76
N ALA A 229 -6.05 13.55 -8.72
CA ALA A 229 -5.52 14.22 -9.90
C ALA A 229 -4.31 13.47 -10.49
N GLU A 230 -3.41 13.00 -9.64
CA GLU A 230 -2.23 12.25 -10.05
C GLU A 230 -2.60 10.87 -10.64
N ALA A 231 -3.56 10.16 -10.05
CA ALA A 231 -4.05 8.89 -10.55
C ALA A 231 -4.74 9.03 -11.92
N VAL A 232 -5.52 10.10 -12.12
CA VAL A 232 -6.13 10.44 -13.42
C VAL A 232 -5.05 10.68 -14.47
N MET A 233 -4.03 11.49 -14.16
CA MET A 233 -2.93 11.74 -15.10
C MET A 233 -2.22 10.44 -15.51
N ARG A 234 -1.92 9.56 -14.54
CA ARG A 234 -1.26 8.28 -14.82
C ARG A 234 -2.12 7.34 -15.66
N ARG A 235 -3.42 7.28 -15.39
CA ARG A 235 -4.37 6.51 -16.21
C ARG A 235 -4.42 7.03 -17.64
N ASP A 236 -4.51 8.34 -17.82
CA ASP A 236 -4.67 8.95 -19.14
C ASP A 236 -3.39 8.80 -19.98
N ALA A 237 -2.22 8.73 -19.35
CA ALA A 237 -0.96 8.40 -20.00
C ALA A 237 -0.88 6.97 -20.59
N LEU A 238 -1.77 6.05 -20.16
CA LEU A 238 -1.82 4.67 -20.69
C LEU A 238 -2.53 4.58 -22.07
N GLY A 239 -3.14 5.67 -22.56
CA GLY A 239 -3.93 5.66 -23.80
C GLY A 239 -5.33 5.02 -23.64
N PRO A 240 -6.21 5.14 -24.66
CA PRO A 240 -7.56 4.58 -24.62
C PRO A 240 -7.54 3.05 -24.58
N GLU A 241 -8.55 2.45 -23.96
CA GLU A 241 -8.71 0.99 -23.92
C GLU A 241 -8.83 0.45 -25.36
N PRO A 242 -8.07 -0.59 -25.75
CA PRO A 242 -8.20 -1.17 -27.07
C PRO A 242 -9.64 -1.68 -27.24
N ALA A 243 -10.30 -1.26 -28.31
CA ALA A 243 -11.66 -1.68 -28.61
C ALA A 243 -11.73 -3.21 -28.66
N GLU A 244 -12.63 -3.81 -27.88
CA GLU A 244 -12.93 -5.24 -27.99
C GLU A 244 -13.24 -5.55 -29.45
N HIS A 245 -12.37 -6.34 -30.09
CA HIS A 245 -12.68 -6.87 -31.41
C HIS A 245 -13.90 -7.77 -31.28
N PRO A 246 -15.02 -7.46 -31.96
CA PRO A 246 -16.16 -8.36 -31.98
C PRO A 246 -15.71 -9.66 -32.65
N ASP A 247 -15.91 -10.76 -31.93
CA ASP A 247 -15.62 -12.12 -32.36
C ASP A 247 -16.29 -12.40 -33.72
N PRO A 248 -15.56 -12.81 -34.77
CA PRO A 248 -16.18 -13.16 -36.04
C PRO A 248 -16.97 -14.47 -35.87
N SER A 249 -18.29 -14.34 -35.91
CA SER A 249 -19.24 -15.46 -36.05
C SER A 249 -19.06 -16.24 -37.36
#